data_AF-A0A937UD07-F1
#
_entry.id   AF-A0A937UD07-F1
#
_cell.length_a   1.000
_cell.length_b   1.000
_cell.length_c   1.000
_cell.angle_alpha   90.00
_cell.angle_beta   90.00
_cell.angle_gamma   90.00
#
_symmetry.space_group_name_H-M   'P 1'
#
loop_
_entity.id
_entity.type
_entity.pdbx_description
1 polymer ?
#
loop_
_entity_poly.entity_id
_entity_poly.type
_entity_poly.pdbx_seq_one_letter_code
_entity_poly.pdbx_strand_id
1 'polypeptide(L)'
;MKQNIESIRIEKKRPRGKRKDRHIVSFVLPVILTILFPGGGIFYLFGRFSPSAGSFGHVCMLYPVVGVFILWCFFTGIGKSSDRSGKRKRNERLLSIAETGVPLIFVGLLVGSFFLPEAEYLGYGYKFFMCGLKDRIESKADIGATRAWLQSLGNEDYDDHYDRIPHPEWPESVRVLKPGVVFISADENGNAKVRLMWGSGPMGHWGVVIAMKDMKIPPSDFSLYGEYRLPVEPGVYVWWALE
;
A
#
# COMPACT_ATOMS: atom_id res chain seq x y z
N MET A 1 38.16 -45.03 51.80
CA MET A 1 38.42 -44.14 50.65
C MET A 1 37.08 -43.70 50.06
N LYS A 2 36.64 -42.47 50.35
CA LYS A 2 35.46 -41.86 49.71
C LYS A 2 35.99 -40.75 48.80
N GLN A 3 35.90 -40.95 47.48
CA GLN A 3 36.26 -39.95 46.49
C GLN A 3 35.19 -38.86 46.48
N ASN A 4 35.61 -37.65 46.83
CA ASN A 4 34.80 -36.44 46.83
C ASN A 4 34.77 -35.92 45.38
N ILE A 5 33.70 -36.24 44.64
CA ILE A 5 33.51 -35.73 43.28
C ILE A 5 32.90 -34.34 43.41
N GLU A 6 33.78 -33.34 43.46
CA GLU A 6 33.42 -31.94 43.43
C GLU A 6 32.93 -31.60 42.01
N SER A 7 31.62 -31.67 41.79
CA SER A 7 31.02 -31.34 40.51
C SER A 7 31.24 -29.85 40.24
N ILE A 8 32.21 -29.53 39.39
CA ILE A 8 32.45 -28.18 38.88
C ILE A 8 31.20 -27.76 38.12
N ARG A 9 30.34 -27.01 38.81
CA ARG A 9 29.14 -26.41 38.23
C ARG A 9 29.63 -25.27 37.35
N ILE A 10 29.95 -25.58 36.08
CA ILE A 10 30.27 -24.59 35.06
C ILE A 10 29.02 -23.76 34.86
N GLU A 11 28.94 -22.65 35.57
CA GLU A 11 27.88 -21.68 35.45
C GLU A 11 28.00 -21.05 34.06
N LYS A 12 27.23 -21.58 33.10
CA LYS A 12 27.12 -21.05 31.74
C LYS A 12 26.59 -19.61 31.85
N LYS A 13 27.49 -18.63 31.98
CA LYS A 13 27.16 -17.21 31.87
C LYS A 13 26.60 -16.97 30.48
N ARG A 14 25.26 -16.96 30.38
CA ARG A 14 24.58 -16.60 29.13
C ARG A 14 25.11 -15.23 28.68
N PRO A 15 25.54 -15.08 27.43
CA PRO A 15 26.14 -13.85 26.94
C PRO A 15 25.16 -12.68 27.15
N ARG A 16 25.55 -11.72 28.00
CA ARG A 16 24.75 -10.55 28.37
C ARG A 16 24.46 -9.61 27.18
N GLY A 17 25.14 -9.78 26.04
CA GLY A 17 25.06 -8.89 24.87
C GLY A 17 23.73 -8.92 24.11
N LYS A 18 23.08 -10.08 23.95
CA LYS A 18 21.91 -10.21 23.04
C LYS A 18 20.58 -9.63 23.55
N ARG A 19 20.53 -9.09 24.76
CA ARG A 19 19.25 -8.67 25.37
C ARG A 19 18.84 -7.26 24.96
N LYS A 20 19.79 -6.34 24.78
CA LYS A 20 19.50 -4.95 24.40
C LYS A 20 18.91 -4.83 22.99
N ASP A 21 19.44 -5.58 22.03
CA ASP A 21 19.03 -5.47 20.62
C ASP A 21 17.60 -5.94 20.38
N ARG A 22 17.12 -6.91 21.18
CA ARG A 22 15.74 -7.38 21.11
C ARG A 22 14.71 -6.30 21.46
N HIS A 23 15.06 -5.35 22.33
CA HIS A 23 14.16 -4.26 22.71
C HIS A 23 13.99 -3.23 21.58
N ILE A 24 15.05 -3.00 20.80
CA ILE A 24 15.02 -2.07 19.66
C ILE A 24 14.09 -2.63 18.58
N VAL A 25 14.24 -3.90 18.20
CA VAL A 25 13.40 -4.52 17.16
C VAL A 25 11.93 -4.55 17.59
N SER A 26 11.65 -4.92 18.85
CA SER A 26 10.28 -4.95 19.38
C SER A 26 9.62 -3.58 19.54
N PHE A 27 10.37 -2.49 19.49
CA PHE A 27 9.82 -1.13 19.62
C PHE A 27 9.77 -0.39 18.28
N VAL A 28 10.88 -0.39 17.54
CA VAL A 28 11.01 0.35 16.28
C VAL A 28 10.11 -0.25 15.20
N LEU A 29 10.04 -1.58 15.11
CA LEU A 29 9.25 -2.23 14.05
C LEU A 29 7.75 -1.93 14.20
N PRO A 30 7.10 -2.08 15.39
CA PRO A 30 5.73 -1.64 15.56
C PRO A 30 5.53 -0.17 15.26
N VAL A 31 6.44 0.73 15.67
CA VAL A 31 6.31 2.17 15.36
C VAL A 31 6.34 2.43 13.85
N ILE A 32 7.24 1.78 13.11
CA ILE A 32 7.28 1.89 11.64
C ILE A 32 5.99 1.37 11.02
N LEU A 33 5.49 0.22 11.49
CA LEU A 33 4.22 -0.34 11.02
C LEU A 33 3.04 0.59 11.37
N THR A 34 3.07 1.22 12.54
CA THR A 34 2.10 2.24 12.98
C THR A 34 2.11 3.48 12.11
N ILE A 35 3.23 3.83 11.50
CA ILE A 35 3.29 4.98 10.59
C ILE A 35 2.83 4.58 9.19
N LEU A 36 3.27 3.41 8.71
CA LEU A 36 3.04 2.97 7.32
C LEU A 36 1.61 2.51 7.04
N PHE A 37 0.95 1.86 8.01
CA PHE A 37 -0.37 1.24 7.78
C PHE A 37 -1.55 2.23 7.88
N PRO A 38 -1.74 2.95 9.00
CA PRO A 38 -2.87 3.89 9.12
C PRO A 38 -2.64 5.21 8.36
N GLY A 39 -1.38 5.60 8.11
CA GLY A 39 -1.06 6.81 7.36
C GLY A 39 -1.19 6.67 5.83
N GLY A 40 -1.64 5.51 5.35
CA GLY A 40 -1.78 5.23 3.91
C GLY A 40 -0.46 5.09 3.14
N GLY A 41 0.68 5.13 3.81
CA GLY A 41 2.00 5.00 3.20
C GLY A 41 2.16 3.69 2.43
N ILE A 42 1.59 2.59 2.95
CA ILE A 42 1.58 1.33 2.22
C ILE A 42 0.79 1.46 0.91
N PHE A 43 -0.41 2.01 0.92
CA PHE A 43 -1.22 2.24 -0.28
C PHE A 43 -0.50 3.10 -1.32
N TYR A 44 0.17 4.17 -0.87
CA TYR A 44 1.02 4.99 -1.75
C TYR A 44 2.13 4.16 -2.42
N LEU A 45 2.88 3.36 -1.64
CA LEU A 45 3.92 2.50 -2.19
C LEU A 45 3.34 1.48 -3.20
N PHE A 46 2.12 0.99 -2.95
CA PHE A 46 1.43 0.10 -3.88
C PHE A 46 1.09 0.77 -5.21
N GLY A 47 0.46 1.95 -5.18
CA GLY A 47 0.22 2.73 -6.39
C GLY A 47 1.52 3.01 -7.15
N ARG A 48 2.59 3.32 -6.42
CA ARG A 48 3.90 3.66 -6.99
C ARG A 48 4.59 2.48 -7.68
N PHE A 49 4.64 1.32 -7.02
CA PHE A 49 5.51 0.23 -7.44
C PHE A 49 4.76 -0.96 -8.04
N SER A 50 3.54 -1.25 -7.60
CA SER A 50 2.81 -2.46 -7.99
C SER A 50 1.29 -2.27 -8.05
N PRO A 51 0.77 -1.63 -9.12
CA PRO A 51 -0.65 -1.38 -9.30
C PRO A 51 -1.41 -2.61 -9.79
N SER A 52 -0.79 -3.80 -9.86
CA SER A 52 -1.50 -5.01 -10.27
C SER A 52 -2.47 -5.48 -9.18
N ALA A 53 -3.61 -6.05 -9.57
CA ALA A 53 -4.59 -6.58 -8.62
C ALA A 53 -3.98 -7.65 -7.68
N GLY A 54 -3.11 -8.52 -8.24
CA GLY A 54 -2.48 -9.60 -7.47
C GLY A 54 -1.60 -9.09 -6.32
N SER A 55 -0.88 -7.99 -6.53
CA SER A 55 -0.03 -7.42 -5.48
C SER A 55 -0.83 -6.80 -4.35
N PHE A 56 -2.03 -6.28 -4.61
CA PHE A 56 -2.90 -5.72 -3.57
C PHE A 56 -3.37 -6.79 -2.58
N GLY A 57 -3.73 -7.98 -3.09
CA GLY A 57 -4.09 -9.11 -2.24
C GLY A 57 -2.99 -9.50 -1.26
N HIS A 58 -1.72 -9.45 -1.68
CA HIS A 58 -0.58 -9.73 -0.78
C HIS A 58 -0.47 -8.72 0.37
N VAL A 59 -0.89 -7.46 0.16
CA VAL A 59 -0.93 -6.42 1.20
C VAL A 59 -1.98 -6.70 2.23
N CYS A 60 -3.18 -7.07 1.78
CA CYS A 60 -4.26 -7.46 2.67
C CYS A 60 -3.82 -8.64 3.54
N MET A 61 -3.01 -9.55 3.01
CA MET A 61 -2.43 -10.67 3.77
C MET A 61 -1.33 -10.24 4.76
N LEU A 62 -0.74 -9.05 4.63
CA LEU A 62 0.19 -8.52 5.64
C LEU A 62 -0.52 -8.05 6.91
N TYR A 63 -1.77 -7.59 6.82
CA TYR A 63 -2.54 -7.14 7.99
C TYR A 63 -2.67 -8.22 9.08
N PRO A 64 -3.09 -9.47 8.80
CA PRO A 64 -3.17 -10.50 9.82
C PRO A 64 -1.79 -10.88 10.36
N VAL A 65 -0.74 -10.89 9.53
CA VAL A 65 0.64 -11.16 9.98
C VAL A 65 1.13 -10.08 10.95
N VAL A 66 0.89 -8.82 10.61
CA VAL A 66 1.20 -7.67 11.47
C VAL A 66 0.39 -7.75 12.77
N GLY A 67 -0.91 -8.04 12.69
CA GLY A 67 -1.78 -8.25 13.85
C GLY A 67 -1.27 -9.35 14.79
N VAL A 68 -0.93 -10.53 14.26
CA VAL A 68 -0.35 -11.65 15.04
C VAL A 68 0.98 -11.23 15.67
N PHE A 69 1.85 -10.54 14.94
CA PHE A 69 3.11 -10.05 15.47
C PHE A 69 2.94 -9.06 16.62
N ILE A 70 1.93 -8.20 16.53
CA ILE A 70 1.62 -7.22 17.58
C ILE A 70 1.02 -7.90 18.81
N LEU A 71 0.11 -8.85 18.63
CA LEU A 71 -0.42 -9.68 19.73
C LEU A 71 0.71 -10.44 20.43
N TRP A 72 1.64 -11.01 19.66
CA TRP A 72 2.83 -11.66 20.21
C TRP A 72 3.70 -10.67 21.02
N CYS A 73 3.97 -9.48 20.49
CA CYS A 73 4.71 -8.43 21.21
C CYS A 73 4.00 -8.06 22.52
N PHE A 74 2.67 -7.96 22.50
CA PHE A 74 1.85 -7.66 23.67
C PHE A 74 1.93 -8.75 24.75
N PHE A 75 1.69 -10.02 24.40
CA PHE A 75 1.74 -11.12 25.36
C PHE A 75 3.14 -11.35 25.93
N THR A 76 4.19 -11.19 25.11
CA THR A 76 5.57 -11.27 25.60
C THR A 76 5.94 -10.09 26.51
N GLY A 77 5.35 -8.91 26.28
CA GLY A 77 5.45 -7.75 27.18
C GLY A 77 4.83 -8.04 28.55
N ILE A 78 3.60 -8.58 28.57
CA ILE A 78 2.88 -8.95 29.80
C ILE A 78 3.64 -10.03 30.58
N GLY A 79 4.06 -11.12 29.91
CA GLY A 79 4.77 -12.22 30.58
C GLY A 79 6.06 -11.75 31.26
N LYS A 80 6.83 -10.86 30.60
CA LYS A 80 8.03 -10.26 31.21
C LYS A 80 7.72 -9.34 32.39
N SER A 81 6.55 -8.73 32.43
CA SER A 81 6.12 -7.85 33.52
C SER A 81 5.75 -8.66 34.77
N SER A 82 5.04 -9.77 34.58
CA SER A 82 4.62 -10.68 35.66
C SER A 82 5.81 -11.35 36.37
N ASP A 83 6.81 -11.78 35.61
CA ASP A 83 7.96 -12.56 36.13
C ASP A 83 8.98 -11.69 36.93
N ARG A 84 8.80 -10.37 37.00
CA ARG A 84 9.75 -9.43 37.63
C ARG A 84 9.15 -8.58 38.75
N SER A 85 8.38 -9.23 39.62
CA SER A 85 7.75 -8.61 40.81
C SER A 85 8.74 -7.98 41.83
N GLY A 86 10.06 -8.14 41.67
CA GLY A 86 11.10 -7.55 42.54
C GLY A 86 11.75 -6.25 42.03
N LYS A 87 11.89 -5.23 42.92
CA LYS A 87 12.68 -3.96 42.84
C LYS A 87 13.27 -3.58 41.46
N ARG A 88 12.40 -3.37 40.46
CA ARG A 88 12.80 -2.90 39.13
C ARG A 88 13.21 -1.42 39.15
N LYS A 89 14.34 -1.05 38.54
CA LYS A 89 14.75 0.36 38.37
C LYS A 89 13.71 1.12 37.52
N ARG A 90 13.49 2.41 37.82
CA ARG A 90 12.51 3.29 37.14
C ARG A 90 12.57 3.20 35.60
N ASN A 91 13.77 3.20 35.01
CA ASN A 91 13.95 3.17 33.55
C ASN A 91 13.44 1.86 32.92
N GLU A 92 13.58 0.73 33.62
CA GLU A 92 13.06 -0.54 33.12
C GLU A 92 11.53 -0.62 33.18
N ARG A 93 10.90 0.11 34.12
CA ARG A 93 9.43 0.23 34.18
C ARG A 93 8.92 1.03 32.99
N LEU A 94 9.54 2.18 32.70
CA LEU A 94 9.18 3.01 31.54
C LEU A 94 9.31 2.26 30.22
N LEU A 95 10.41 1.51 30.05
CA LEU A 95 10.59 0.70 28.84
C LEU A 95 9.52 -0.40 28.73
N SER A 96 9.18 -1.06 29.84
CA SER A 96 8.13 -2.08 29.87
C SER A 96 6.75 -1.49 29.53
N ILE A 97 6.46 -0.29 30.04
CA ILE A 97 5.23 0.44 29.73
C ILE A 97 5.20 0.82 28.26
N ALA A 98 6.29 1.32 27.69
CA ALA A 98 6.38 1.67 26.27
C ALA A 98 6.23 0.44 25.37
N GLU A 99 6.91 -0.68 25.71
CA GLU A 99 6.82 -1.96 24.99
C GLU A 99 5.42 -2.56 24.99
N THR A 100 4.63 -2.31 26.03
CA THR A 100 3.26 -2.87 26.13
C THR A 100 2.22 -1.88 25.60
N GLY A 101 2.40 -0.59 25.91
CA GLY A 101 1.48 0.49 25.58
C GLY A 101 1.47 0.84 24.10
N VAL A 102 2.62 0.88 23.42
CA VAL A 102 2.67 1.21 21.98
C VAL A 102 1.94 0.16 21.13
N PRO A 103 2.18 -1.17 21.30
CA PRO A 103 1.38 -2.19 20.65
C PRO A 103 -0.11 -2.07 20.96
N LEU A 104 -0.49 -1.80 22.22
CA LEU A 104 -1.89 -1.71 22.62
C LEU A 104 -2.60 -0.51 21.97
N ILE A 105 -1.94 0.66 21.91
CA ILE A 105 -2.43 1.83 21.19
C ILE A 105 -2.59 1.49 19.70
N PHE A 106 -1.61 0.81 19.10
CA PHE A 106 -1.72 0.41 17.70
C PHE A 106 -2.87 -0.58 17.46
N VAL A 107 -3.03 -1.61 18.29
CA VAL A 107 -4.18 -2.52 18.19
C VAL A 107 -5.47 -1.72 18.34
N GLY A 108 -5.55 -0.79 19.30
CA GLY A 108 -6.70 0.07 19.48
C GLY A 108 -7.00 0.95 18.26
N LEU A 109 -5.97 1.52 17.62
CA LEU A 109 -6.12 2.31 16.39
C LEU A 109 -6.53 1.44 15.20
N LEU A 110 -5.93 0.26 15.04
CA LEU A 110 -6.23 -0.68 13.97
C LEU A 110 -7.66 -1.23 14.13
N VAL A 111 -8.00 -1.76 15.30
CA VAL A 111 -9.33 -2.29 15.61
C VAL A 111 -10.36 -1.16 15.55
N GLY A 112 -10.05 0.00 16.13
CA GLY A 112 -10.86 1.20 16.02
C GLY A 112 -11.15 1.57 14.56
N SER A 113 -10.16 1.46 13.67
CA SER A 113 -10.35 1.73 12.23
C SER A 113 -11.32 0.76 11.53
N PHE A 114 -11.46 -0.48 12.02
CA PHE A 114 -12.46 -1.43 11.52
C PHE A 114 -13.89 -1.11 12.01
N PHE A 115 -14.00 -0.42 13.16
CA PHE A 115 -15.30 -0.03 13.73
C PHE A 115 -15.71 1.41 13.41
N LEU A 116 -14.80 2.20 12.85
CA LEU A 116 -15.17 3.46 12.21
C LEU A 116 -16.01 3.12 10.97
N PRO A 117 -17.14 3.81 10.73
CA PRO A 117 -18.02 3.52 9.61
C PRO A 117 -17.20 3.48 8.30
N GLU A 118 -17.30 2.36 7.58
CA GLU A 118 -16.49 1.97 6.41
C GLU A 118 -16.34 3.09 5.36
N ALA A 119 -17.32 3.99 5.27
CA ALA A 119 -17.34 5.10 4.32
C ALA A 119 -16.17 6.10 4.48
N GLU A 120 -15.65 6.33 5.70
CA GLU A 120 -14.58 7.33 5.89
C GLU A 120 -13.17 6.74 5.80
N TYR A 121 -12.92 5.54 6.35
CA TYR A 121 -11.55 5.03 6.45
C TYR A 121 -11.03 4.40 5.14
N LEU A 122 -11.87 3.59 4.47
CA LEU A 122 -11.57 3.12 3.10
C LEU A 122 -11.49 4.30 2.12
N GLY A 123 -12.21 5.39 2.43
CA GLY A 123 -12.20 6.66 1.69
C GLY A 123 -10.83 7.35 1.58
N TYR A 124 -9.89 7.06 2.47
CA TYR A 124 -8.53 7.63 2.42
C TYR A 124 -7.51 6.74 1.73
N GLY A 125 -7.66 5.41 1.82
CA GLY A 125 -6.70 4.45 1.26
C GLY A 125 -6.50 4.61 -0.23
N TYR A 126 -7.60 4.73 -0.99
CA TYR A 126 -7.52 4.93 -2.43
C TYR A 126 -6.86 6.27 -2.78
N LYS A 127 -7.03 7.34 -1.98
CA LYS A 127 -6.39 8.63 -2.28
C LYS A 127 -4.86 8.54 -2.22
N PHE A 128 -4.31 7.89 -1.19
CA PHE A 128 -2.88 7.65 -1.10
C PHE A 128 -2.38 6.74 -2.22
N PHE A 129 -3.13 5.68 -2.53
CA PHE A 129 -2.83 4.83 -3.69
C PHE A 129 -2.76 5.64 -4.98
N MET A 130 -3.73 6.53 -5.20
CA MET A 130 -3.84 7.35 -6.39
C MET A 130 -2.70 8.38 -6.49
N CYS A 131 -2.26 8.96 -5.38
CA CYS A 131 -1.03 9.75 -5.35
C CYS A 131 0.19 8.92 -5.77
N GLY A 132 0.34 7.70 -5.24
CA GLY A 132 1.43 6.81 -5.64
C GLY A 132 1.36 6.41 -7.12
N LEU A 133 0.16 6.15 -7.64
CA LEU A 133 -0.08 5.84 -9.04
C LEU A 133 0.24 7.03 -9.94
N LYS A 134 -0.16 8.25 -9.55
CA LYS A 134 0.22 9.49 -10.23
C LYS A 134 1.74 9.60 -10.35
N ASP A 135 2.48 9.48 -9.25
CA ASP A 135 3.95 9.55 -9.25
C ASP A 135 4.58 8.44 -10.12
N ARG A 136 3.93 7.27 -10.22
CA ARG A 136 4.32 6.20 -11.14
C ARG A 136 4.15 6.63 -12.59
N ILE A 137 3.00 7.19 -12.96
CA ILE A 137 2.76 7.66 -14.33
C ILE A 137 3.76 8.77 -14.67
N GLU A 138 3.93 9.78 -13.81
CA GLU A 138 4.87 10.88 -14.04
C GLU A 138 6.31 10.42 -14.28
N SER A 139 6.74 9.35 -13.59
CA SER A 139 8.12 8.87 -13.67
C SER A 139 8.37 7.77 -14.70
N LYS A 140 7.34 7.07 -15.17
CA LYS A 140 7.50 5.89 -16.04
C LYS A 140 6.74 5.95 -17.36
N ALA A 141 5.67 6.74 -17.44
CA ALA A 141 4.89 6.82 -18.67
C ALA A 141 5.62 7.72 -19.67
N ASP A 142 5.88 7.22 -20.87
CA ASP A 142 6.25 8.06 -22.00
C ASP A 142 4.97 8.65 -22.60
N ILE A 143 4.48 9.73 -21.97
CA ILE A 143 3.26 10.41 -22.38
C ILE A 143 3.42 11.01 -23.78
N GLY A 144 4.62 11.48 -24.12
CA GLY A 144 4.94 12.03 -25.45
C GLY A 144 4.81 10.98 -26.54
N ALA A 145 5.47 9.83 -26.38
CA ALA A 145 5.36 8.72 -27.33
C ALA A 145 3.93 8.16 -27.42
N THR A 146 3.22 8.06 -26.29
CA THR A 146 1.83 7.61 -26.28
C THR A 146 0.92 8.57 -27.05
N ARG A 147 1.08 9.89 -26.91
CA ARG A 147 0.34 10.87 -27.70
C ARG A 147 0.71 10.82 -29.18
N ALA A 148 1.99 10.66 -29.52
CA ALA A 148 2.42 10.52 -30.91
C ALA A 148 1.80 9.29 -31.58
N TRP A 149 1.71 8.17 -30.84
CA TRP A 149 0.97 6.99 -31.29
C TRP A 149 -0.52 7.29 -31.48
N LEU A 150 -1.19 7.92 -30.51
CA LEU A 150 -2.60 8.31 -30.64
C LEU A 150 -2.86 9.23 -31.85
N GLN A 151 -1.93 10.13 -32.18
CA GLN A 151 -2.02 11.01 -33.37
C GLN A 151 -1.82 10.27 -34.69
N SER A 152 -1.20 9.09 -34.67
CA SER A 152 -0.98 8.29 -35.88
C SER A 152 -2.19 7.44 -36.28
N LEU A 153 -3.19 7.35 -35.41
CA LEU A 153 -4.40 6.58 -35.63
C LEU A 153 -5.39 7.37 -36.51
N GLY A 154 -6.02 6.67 -37.44
CA GLY A 154 -7.12 7.19 -38.25
C GLY A 154 -8.44 7.21 -37.45
N ASN A 155 -9.44 7.93 -37.97
CA ASN A 155 -10.77 8.00 -37.35
C ASN A 155 -11.50 6.65 -37.38
N GLU A 156 -11.05 5.72 -38.22
CA GLU A 156 -11.54 4.35 -38.31
C GLU A 156 -10.97 3.41 -37.23
N ASP A 157 -9.91 3.82 -36.54
CA ASP A 157 -9.22 3.00 -35.53
C ASP A 157 -9.87 3.11 -34.14
N TYR A 158 -10.80 4.05 -33.96
CA TYR A 158 -11.48 4.31 -32.69
C TYR A 158 -12.83 4.99 -32.91
N ASP A 159 -13.78 4.74 -32.00
CA ASP A 159 -15.07 5.43 -31.97
C ASP A 159 -15.38 5.94 -30.55
N ASP A 160 -16.62 6.38 -30.31
CA ASP A 160 -17.05 6.85 -28.99
C ASP A 160 -17.18 5.71 -27.94
N HIS A 161 -17.05 4.45 -28.37
CA HIS A 161 -17.06 3.27 -27.52
C HIS A 161 -15.66 2.85 -27.11
N TYR A 162 -15.56 2.17 -25.97
CA TYR A 162 -14.30 1.67 -25.47
C TYR A 162 -13.94 0.35 -26.16
N ASP A 163 -13.12 0.44 -27.19
CA ASP A 163 -12.60 -0.72 -27.89
C ASP A 163 -11.36 -1.27 -27.21
N ARG A 164 -11.39 -2.57 -26.90
CA ARG A 164 -10.28 -3.24 -26.24
C ARG A 164 -9.20 -3.59 -27.27
N ILE A 165 -8.00 -3.05 -27.07
CA ILE A 165 -6.84 -3.39 -27.89
C ILE A 165 -6.21 -4.69 -27.38
N PRO A 166 -5.95 -5.71 -28.23
CA PRO A 166 -5.26 -6.92 -27.83
C PRO A 166 -3.78 -6.66 -27.49
N HIS A 167 -3.25 -7.40 -26.53
CA HIS A 167 -1.89 -7.19 -25.99
C HIS A 167 -0.76 -7.09 -27.04
N PRO A 168 -0.72 -7.90 -28.12
CA PRO A 168 0.31 -7.79 -29.14
C PRO A 168 0.35 -6.45 -29.87
N GLU A 169 -0.77 -5.72 -29.90
CA GLU A 169 -0.92 -4.45 -30.62
C GLU A 169 -0.61 -3.23 -29.76
N TRP A 170 -0.39 -3.40 -28.45
CA TRP A 170 -0.06 -2.28 -27.57
C TRP A 170 1.26 -1.64 -28.00
N PRO A 171 1.37 -0.30 -28.07
CA PRO A 171 2.64 0.35 -28.32
C PRO A 171 3.57 0.17 -27.11
N GLU A 172 4.88 0.24 -27.34
CA GLU A 172 5.89 0.04 -26.29
C GLU A 172 5.73 1.05 -25.14
N SER A 173 5.34 2.29 -25.45
CA SER A 173 5.07 3.35 -24.46
C SER A 173 3.94 3.01 -23.48
N VAL A 174 3.01 2.12 -23.88
CA VAL A 174 1.94 1.60 -23.03
C VAL A 174 2.37 0.32 -22.31
N ARG A 175 3.09 -0.59 -23.00
CA ARG A 175 3.53 -1.88 -22.44
C ARG A 175 4.42 -1.71 -21.21
N VAL A 176 5.28 -0.69 -21.17
CA VAL A 176 6.16 -0.42 -20.01
C VAL A 176 5.40 -0.25 -18.70
N LEU A 177 4.15 0.23 -18.76
CA LEU A 177 3.30 0.43 -17.59
C LEU A 177 2.70 -0.89 -17.07
N LYS A 178 2.68 -1.93 -17.91
CA LYS A 178 2.10 -3.26 -17.66
C LYS A 178 0.62 -3.20 -17.25
N PRO A 179 -0.27 -2.58 -18.06
CA PRO A 179 -1.70 -2.58 -17.78
C PRO A 179 -2.31 -3.99 -17.87
N GLY A 180 -3.43 -4.21 -17.18
CA GLY A 180 -4.21 -5.43 -17.33
C GLY A 180 -5.05 -5.41 -18.60
N VAL A 181 -5.64 -4.24 -18.91
CA VAL A 181 -6.43 -4.00 -20.11
C VAL A 181 -6.14 -2.61 -20.68
N VAL A 182 -6.20 -2.48 -22.00
CA VAL A 182 -6.05 -1.22 -22.73
C VAL A 182 -7.28 -1.03 -23.58
N PHE A 183 -7.89 0.15 -23.48
CA PHE A 183 -8.99 0.58 -24.32
C PHE A 183 -8.59 1.81 -25.11
N ILE A 184 -9.13 1.93 -26.30
CA ILE A 184 -9.11 3.15 -27.10
C ILE A 184 -10.54 3.66 -27.28
N SER A 185 -10.69 4.97 -27.35
CA SER A 185 -11.95 5.63 -27.69
C SER A 185 -11.69 7.07 -28.10
N ALA A 186 -12.71 7.76 -28.60
CA ALA A 186 -12.69 9.19 -28.85
C ALA A 186 -12.89 9.99 -27.54
N ASP A 187 -12.26 11.16 -27.46
CA ASP A 187 -12.53 12.18 -26.46
C ASP A 187 -13.65 13.14 -26.91
N GLU A 188 -14.00 14.11 -26.06
CA GLU A 188 -15.07 15.09 -26.34
C GLU A 188 -14.79 15.96 -27.59
N ASN A 189 -13.53 16.03 -28.03
CA ASN A 189 -13.10 16.78 -29.21
C ASN A 189 -12.98 15.87 -30.44
N GLY A 190 -13.28 14.56 -30.33
CA GLY A 190 -13.13 13.57 -31.39
C GLY A 190 -11.71 13.05 -31.58
N ASN A 191 -10.76 13.38 -30.68
CA ASN A 191 -9.41 12.87 -30.75
C ASN A 191 -9.30 11.50 -30.06
N ALA A 192 -8.37 10.67 -30.52
CA ALA A 192 -8.06 9.41 -29.85
C ALA A 192 -7.57 9.63 -28.41
N LYS A 193 -8.11 8.85 -27.48
CA LYS A 193 -7.59 8.68 -26.11
C LYS A 193 -7.40 7.21 -25.80
N VAL A 194 -6.43 6.91 -24.93
CA VAL A 194 -6.21 5.56 -24.41
C VAL A 194 -6.54 5.51 -22.92
N ARG A 195 -7.27 4.49 -22.51
CA ARG A 195 -7.58 4.17 -21.12
C ARG A 195 -6.89 2.87 -20.73
N LEU A 196 -5.93 2.98 -19.82
CA LEU A 196 -5.24 1.84 -19.24
C LEU A 196 -5.93 1.46 -17.94
N MET A 197 -6.23 0.17 -17.76
CA MET A 197 -6.90 -0.34 -16.57
C MET A 197 -6.07 -1.42 -15.88
N TRP A 198 -6.02 -1.32 -14.56
CA TRP A 198 -5.62 -2.34 -13.60
C TRP A 198 -6.78 -2.60 -12.64
N GLY A 199 -6.58 -3.58 -11.76
CA GLY A 199 -7.61 -3.97 -10.80
C GLY A 199 -8.63 -4.92 -11.44
N SER A 200 -9.18 -5.78 -10.58
CA SER A 200 -10.28 -6.69 -10.89
C SER A 200 -10.84 -7.22 -9.58
N GLY A 201 -12.16 -7.43 -9.52
CA GLY A 201 -12.80 -8.05 -8.35
C GLY A 201 -13.10 -7.04 -7.24
N PRO A 202 -13.12 -7.46 -5.95
CA PRO A 202 -13.71 -6.68 -4.85
C PRO A 202 -12.97 -5.39 -4.48
N MET A 203 -11.82 -5.12 -5.09
CA MET A 203 -11.04 -3.89 -4.88
C MET A 203 -11.34 -2.83 -5.94
N GLY A 204 -12.27 -3.11 -6.86
CA GLY A 204 -12.63 -2.24 -7.96
C GLY A 204 -11.54 -2.15 -9.04
N HIS A 205 -11.70 -1.12 -9.86
CA HIS A 205 -10.85 -0.84 -11.01
C HIS A 205 -10.17 0.51 -10.87
N TRP A 206 -8.94 0.62 -11.37
CA TRP A 206 -8.20 1.88 -11.40
C TRP A 206 -7.33 1.95 -12.64
N GLY A 207 -6.89 3.14 -12.99
CA GLY A 207 -6.26 3.32 -14.28
C GLY A 207 -5.64 4.67 -14.51
N VAL A 208 -5.20 4.85 -15.75
CA VAL A 208 -4.80 6.14 -16.29
C VAL A 208 -5.48 6.34 -17.63
N VAL A 209 -5.88 7.57 -17.90
CA VAL A 209 -6.29 8.03 -19.22
C VAL A 209 -5.21 8.95 -19.75
N ILE A 210 -4.79 8.72 -20.99
CA ILE A 210 -3.85 9.57 -21.72
C ILE A 210 -4.55 10.01 -23.00
N ALA A 211 -4.68 11.32 -23.18
CA ALA A 211 -5.31 11.95 -24.34
C ALA A 211 -4.50 13.16 -24.82
N MET A 212 -5.05 13.88 -25.81
CA MET A 212 -4.51 15.15 -26.26
C MET A 212 -4.60 16.23 -25.17
N LYS A 213 -3.72 17.24 -25.23
CA LYS A 213 -3.54 18.24 -24.16
C LYS A 213 -4.78 19.12 -23.93
N ASP A 214 -5.58 19.30 -24.96
CA ASP A 214 -6.82 20.07 -25.00
C ASP A 214 -8.03 19.29 -24.46
N MET A 215 -7.90 17.97 -24.24
CA MET A 215 -8.94 17.20 -23.57
C MET A 215 -9.15 17.72 -22.15
N LYS A 216 -10.40 18.09 -21.85
CA LYS A 216 -10.80 18.44 -20.48
C LYS A 216 -10.81 17.18 -19.63
N ILE A 217 -10.21 17.27 -18.44
CA ILE A 217 -10.28 16.20 -17.44
C ILE A 217 -11.65 16.30 -16.76
N PRO A 218 -12.51 15.27 -16.84
CA PRO A 218 -13.81 15.29 -16.19
C PRO A 218 -13.67 15.49 -14.67
N PRO A 219 -14.61 16.17 -14.00
CA PRO A 219 -14.57 16.32 -12.54
C PRO A 219 -14.66 14.95 -11.86
N SER A 220 -14.13 14.81 -10.64
CA SER A 220 -14.45 13.62 -9.83
C SER A 220 -15.90 13.71 -9.38
N ASP A 221 -16.70 12.70 -9.71
CA ASP A 221 -18.12 12.67 -9.37
C ASP A 221 -18.51 11.31 -8.78
N PHE A 222 -19.51 11.31 -7.89
CA PHE A 222 -20.13 10.10 -7.33
C PHE A 222 -21.35 9.65 -8.16
N SER A 223 -21.35 9.94 -9.46
CA SER A 223 -22.46 9.58 -10.36
C SER A 223 -22.45 8.07 -10.66
N LEU A 224 -23.29 7.61 -11.60
CA LEU A 224 -23.52 6.18 -11.90
C LEU A 224 -22.25 5.37 -12.25
N TYR A 225 -21.14 6.05 -12.60
CA TYR A 225 -19.81 5.45 -12.87
C TYR A 225 -18.74 5.94 -11.90
N GLY A 226 -19.12 6.47 -10.73
CA GLY A 226 -18.35 7.42 -9.93
C GLY A 226 -16.87 7.14 -9.89
N GLU A 227 -16.05 8.05 -10.43
CA GLU A 227 -14.60 7.89 -10.46
C GLU A 227 -13.97 8.99 -9.63
N TYR A 228 -13.06 8.60 -8.75
CA TYR A 228 -12.09 9.54 -8.21
C TYR A 228 -10.97 9.75 -9.23
N ARG A 229 -10.81 10.99 -9.71
CA ARG A 229 -9.86 11.37 -10.76
C ARG A 229 -8.81 12.32 -10.19
N LEU A 230 -7.53 12.02 -10.41
CA LEU A 230 -6.42 12.87 -10.01
C LEU A 230 -5.61 13.29 -11.26
N PRO A 231 -5.57 14.59 -11.60
CA PRO A 231 -4.80 15.08 -12.74
C PRO A 231 -3.31 14.81 -12.59
N VAL A 232 -2.69 14.36 -13.69
CA VAL A 232 -1.25 14.22 -13.83
C VAL A 232 -0.69 15.44 -14.56
N GLU A 233 -1.16 15.66 -15.79
CA GLU A 233 -0.85 16.82 -16.65
C GLU A 233 -2.03 17.06 -17.63
N PRO A 234 -2.06 18.13 -18.45
CA PRO A 234 -3.19 18.40 -19.35
C PRO A 234 -3.55 17.20 -20.23
N GLY A 235 -4.81 16.75 -20.21
CA GLY A 235 -5.26 15.56 -20.95
C GLY A 235 -4.85 14.22 -20.34
N VAL A 236 -4.21 14.19 -19.17
CA VAL A 236 -3.76 12.96 -18.50
C VAL A 236 -4.20 12.94 -17.05
N TYR A 237 -4.89 11.87 -16.65
CA TYR A 237 -5.32 11.69 -15.26
C TYR A 237 -5.32 10.22 -14.87
N VAL A 238 -5.05 9.97 -13.60
CA VAL A 238 -5.30 8.65 -13.00
C VAL A 238 -6.72 8.62 -12.47
N TRP A 239 -7.38 7.46 -12.51
CA TRP A 239 -8.73 7.28 -11.98
C TRP A 239 -8.87 6.02 -11.10
N TRP A 240 -9.84 6.03 -10.20
CA TRP A 240 -10.26 4.92 -9.35
C TRP A 240 -11.78 4.84 -9.35
N ALA A 241 -12.35 3.67 -9.68
CA ALA A 241 -13.79 3.43 -9.66
C ALA A 241 -14.31 3.32 -8.22
N LEU A 242 -15.32 4.12 -7.90
CA LEU A 242 -16.04 4.16 -6.63
C LEU A 242 -17.27 3.25 -6.81
N GLU A 243 -17.04 1.94 -6.76
CA GLU A 243 -18.11 0.91 -6.73
C GLU A 243 -18.65 0.68 -5.33
#